data_AF-A0A820LAH5-F1
#
_entry.id   AF-A0A820LAH5-F1
#
_cell.length_a   1.000
_cell.length_b   1.000
_cell.length_c   1.000
_cell.angle_alpha   90.00
_cell.angle_beta   90.00
_cell.angle_gamma   90.00
#
_symmetry.space_group_name_H-M   'P 1'
#
loop_
_entity.id
_entity.type
_entity.pdbx_description
1 polymer ?
#
loop_
_entity_poly.entity_id
_entity_poly.type
_entity_poly.pdbx_seq_one_letter_code
_entity_poly.pdbx_strand_id
1 'polypeptide(L)'
;MLSFNNSLDVASHLPFLFHIVTLLVSTGPLTLRASTHGLVINILHSLCTCSQPQFSDETQRVLRLSLAEFSLPKFYALFGLSKVKSASVIAFRTGIIRQQQQQQHHSNQLLSSSDKQQNQMSLERSMTISNAYSPTIEQQERMSLISLETITDTLLELMEACMNDIPGCEWLAQWQELAKRFAFQFNPALQPRAM
;
A
#
# COMPACT_ATOMS: atom_id res chain seq x y z
N MET A 1 -0.15 -8.64 -9.12
CA MET A 1 0.85 -7.58 -8.86
C MET A 1 0.89 -6.71 -10.09
N LEU A 2 0.80 -5.39 -9.93
CA LEU A 2 1.13 -4.48 -11.03
C LEU A 2 2.64 -4.58 -11.21
N SER A 3 3.07 -5.44 -12.14
CA SER A 3 4.45 -5.46 -12.60
C SER A 3 4.60 -4.23 -13.48
N PHE A 4 5.21 -3.16 -12.95
CA PHE A 4 5.64 -2.06 -13.79
C PHE A 4 6.90 -2.51 -14.53
N ASN A 5 6.66 -3.21 -15.64
CA ASN A 5 7.68 -3.48 -16.62
C ASN A 5 7.97 -2.15 -17.34
N ASN A 6 8.84 -1.34 -16.76
CA ASN A 6 9.64 -0.30 -17.43
C ASN A 6 8.90 0.56 -18.48
N SER A 7 7.75 1.17 -18.14
CA SER A 7 6.99 1.98 -19.11
C SER A 7 6.20 3.17 -18.55
N LEU A 8 6.10 3.30 -17.22
CA LEU A 8 5.85 4.62 -16.64
C LEU A 8 7.21 5.25 -16.41
N ASP A 9 7.38 6.48 -16.85
CA ASP A 9 8.54 7.32 -16.52
C ASP A 9 8.49 7.63 -15.02
N VAL A 10 8.81 6.61 -14.20
CA VAL A 10 8.75 6.66 -12.72
C VAL A 10 9.68 7.76 -12.23
N ALA A 11 10.79 7.99 -12.93
CA ALA A 11 11.67 9.12 -12.69
C ALA A 11 10.92 10.44 -12.83
N SER A 12 10.22 10.72 -13.94
CA SER A 12 9.45 11.98 -14.07
C SER A 12 8.28 12.13 -13.07
N HIS A 13 7.79 11.03 -12.49
CA HIS A 13 6.62 11.05 -11.60
C HIS A 13 6.93 10.76 -10.13
N LEU A 14 8.20 10.55 -9.76
CA LEU A 14 8.57 10.11 -8.41
C LEU A 14 8.02 11.00 -7.29
N PRO A 15 8.06 12.36 -7.40
CA PRO A 15 7.50 13.24 -6.38
C PRO A 15 6.01 13.02 -6.13
N PHE A 16 5.24 12.81 -7.21
CA PHE A 16 3.81 12.57 -7.13
C PHE A 16 3.50 11.20 -6.52
N LEU A 17 4.28 10.18 -6.88
CA LEU A 17 4.15 8.83 -6.34
C LEU A 17 4.44 8.81 -4.84
N PHE A 18 5.51 9.48 -4.39
CA PHE A 18 5.83 9.58 -2.95
C PHE A 18 4.79 10.40 -2.20
N HIS A 19 4.26 11.46 -2.80
CA HIS A 19 3.13 12.20 -2.22
C HIS A 19 1.88 11.33 -2.05
N ILE A 20 1.53 10.51 -3.05
CA ILE A 20 0.41 9.56 -2.95
C ILE A 20 0.67 8.55 -1.83
N VAL A 21 1.90 8.01 -1.74
CA VAL A 21 2.28 7.06 -0.69
C VAL A 21 2.12 7.69 0.70
N THR A 22 2.62 8.91 0.94
CA THR A 22 2.52 9.54 2.27
C THR A 22 1.09 9.90 2.65
N LEU A 23 0.24 10.26 1.68
CA LEU A 23 -1.19 10.48 1.94
C LEU A 23 -1.93 9.16 2.23
N LEU A 24 -1.62 8.10 1.50
CA LEU A 24 -2.39 6.86 1.55
C LEU A 24 -1.91 5.87 2.58
N VAL A 25 -0.64 5.94 3.02
CA VAL A 25 -0.10 4.99 3.99
C VAL A 25 -1.00 4.97 5.22
N SER A 26 -1.25 6.15 5.79
CA SER A 26 -2.18 6.52 6.88
C SER A 26 -3.61 5.97 6.87
N THR A 27 -4.14 5.66 5.68
CA THR A 27 -5.58 5.82 5.45
C THR A 27 -6.25 4.56 4.91
N GLY A 28 -7.55 4.47 5.17
CA GLY A 28 -8.43 3.45 4.61
C GLY A 28 -8.21 2.02 5.15
N PRO A 29 -8.88 1.04 4.53
CA PRO A 29 -8.85 -0.36 4.97
C PRO A 29 -7.46 -1.00 4.83
N LEU A 30 -7.25 -2.12 5.53
CA LEU A 30 -6.03 -2.96 5.40
C LEU A 30 -5.65 -3.27 3.96
N THR A 31 -6.62 -3.45 3.07
CA THR A 31 -6.38 -3.69 1.65
C THR A 31 -5.74 -2.49 0.96
N LEU A 32 -6.18 -1.27 1.27
CA LEU A 32 -5.60 -0.05 0.71
C LEU A 32 -4.16 0.11 1.20
N ARG A 33 -3.92 -0.07 2.50
CA ARG A 33 -2.58 -0.02 3.09
C ARG A 33 -1.64 -1.07 2.50
N ALA A 34 -2.13 -2.29 2.29
CA ALA A 34 -1.39 -3.35 1.62
C ALA A 34 -1.11 -3.03 0.14
N SER A 35 -2.03 -2.38 -0.56
CA SER A 35 -1.81 -1.87 -1.92
C SER A 35 -0.77 -0.73 -1.95
N THR A 36 -0.78 0.17 -0.96
CA THR A 36 0.22 1.24 -0.82
C THR A 36 1.61 0.65 -0.56
N HIS A 37 1.73 -0.36 0.29
CA HIS A 37 2.99 -1.10 0.47
C HIS A 37 3.47 -1.72 -0.84
N GLY A 38 2.58 -2.40 -1.57
CA GLY A 38 2.89 -2.98 -2.88
C GLY A 38 3.31 -1.92 -3.90
N LEU A 39 2.72 -0.72 -3.86
CA LEU A 39 3.13 0.42 -4.68
C LEU A 39 4.56 0.85 -4.37
N VAL A 40 4.95 0.98 -3.10
CA VAL A 40 6.33 1.34 -2.71
C VAL A 40 7.34 0.32 -3.22
N ILE A 41 7.07 -0.98 -3.01
CA ILE A 41 7.92 -2.07 -3.52
C ILE A 41 8.07 -1.96 -5.04
N ASN A 42 6.99 -1.69 -5.75
CA ASN A 42 7.03 -1.57 -7.19
C ASN A 42 7.85 -0.35 -7.65
N ILE A 43 7.73 0.80 -6.97
CA ILE A 43 8.52 1.99 -7.27
C ILE A 43 10.01 1.69 -7.07
N LEU A 44 10.38 1.09 -5.94
CA LEU A 44 11.76 0.71 -5.64
C LEU A 44 12.32 -0.27 -6.66
N HIS A 45 11.54 -1.28 -7.05
CA HIS A 45 11.93 -2.19 -8.12
C HIS A 45 12.16 -1.45 -9.44
N SER A 46 11.26 -0.55 -9.84
CA SER A 46 11.42 0.24 -11.06
C SER A 46 12.66 1.14 -11.02
N LEU A 47 12.98 1.75 -9.88
CA LEU A 47 14.22 2.53 -9.71
C LEU A 47 15.47 1.64 -9.73
N CYS A 48 15.40 0.40 -9.22
CA CYS A 48 16.49 -0.56 -9.31
C CYS A 48 16.75 -1.05 -10.75
N THR A 49 15.72 -1.10 -11.60
CA THR A 49 15.80 -1.67 -12.95
C THR A 49 15.75 -0.62 -14.07
N CYS A 50 15.60 0.66 -13.75
CA CYS A 50 15.54 1.71 -14.76
C CYS A 50 16.86 1.80 -15.52
N SER A 51 16.76 1.97 -16.84
CA SER A 51 17.93 2.23 -17.69
C SER A 51 18.23 3.72 -17.84
N GLN A 52 17.25 4.59 -17.49
CA GLN A 52 17.36 6.05 -17.48
C GLN A 52 16.48 6.60 -16.34
N PRO A 53 16.98 7.52 -15.51
CA PRO A 53 18.36 8.00 -15.41
C PRO A 53 19.34 6.88 -15.00
N GLN A 54 20.63 7.06 -15.29
CA GLN A 54 21.67 6.13 -14.83
C GLN A 54 22.09 6.49 -13.42
N PHE A 55 21.70 5.66 -12.45
CA PHE A 55 22.14 5.79 -11.07
C PHE A 55 23.55 5.23 -10.89
N SER A 56 24.34 5.86 -10.02
CA SER A 56 25.64 5.36 -9.60
C SER A 56 25.51 4.02 -8.85
N ASP A 57 26.61 3.27 -8.77
CA ASP A 57 26.64 2.00 -8.03
C ASP A 57 26.24 2.17 -6.57
N GLU A 58 26.57 3.32 -5.97
CA GLU A 58 26.20 3.64 -4.59
C GLU A 58 24.70 3.87 -4.44
N THR A 59 24.10 4.68 -5.31
CA THR A 59 22.64 4.89 -5.32
C THR A 59 21.89 3.59 -5.61
N GLN A 60 22.38 2.76 -6.54
CA GLN A 60 21.81 1.43 -6.78
C GLN A 60 21.92 0.52 -5.55
N ARG A 61 23.02 0.60 -4.79
CA ARG A 61 23.20 -0.16 -3.55
C ARG A 61 22.16 0.27 -2.51
N VAL A 62 21.96 1.57 -2.33
CA VAL A 62 20.92 2.13 -1.43
C VAL A 62 19.54 1.64 -1.85
N LEU A 63 19.17 1.79 -3.12
CA LEU A 63 17.87 1.34 -3.64
C LEU A 63 17.61 -0.16 -3.39
N ARG A 64 18.62 -1.02 -3.63
CA ARG A 64 18.51 -2.46 -3.39
C ARG A 64 18.39 -2.80 -1.90
N LEU A 65 19.12 -2.10 -1.03
CA LEU A 65 19.02 -2.28 0.42
C LEU A 65 17.65 -1.87 0.92
N SER A 66 17.13 -0.71 0.52
CA SER A 66 15.80 -0.26 0.89
C SER A 66 14.72 -1.21 0.37
N LEU A 67 14.84 -1.71 -0.87
CA LEU A 67 13.92 -2.71 -1.41
C LEU A 67 13.89 -3.99 -0.57
N ALA A 68 15.06 -4.49 -0.16
CA ALA A 68 15.16 -5.63 0.74
C ALA A 68 14.53 -5.31 2.10
N GLU A 69 14.75 -4.10 2.62
CA GLU A 69 14.22 -3.67 3.90
C GLU A 69 12.70 -3.56 3.94
N PHE A 70 12.10 -2.95 2.91
CA PHE A 70 10.64 -2.87 2.74
C PHE A 70 9.97 -4.24 2.54
N SER A 71 10.75 -5.27 2.20
CA SER A 71 10.30 -6.66 2.09
C SER A 71 10.35 -7.42 3.42
N LEU A 72 10.93 -6.83 4.48
CA LEU A 72 11.02 -7.45 5.80
C LEU A 72 9.69 -7.33 6.59
N PRO A 73 9.36 -8.32 7.44
CA PRO A 73 8.17 -8.28 8.28
C PRO A 73 8.06 -7.05 9.19
N LYS A 74 9.19 -6.49 9.63
CA LYS A 74 9.21 -5.25 10.44
C LYS A 74 8.60 -4.06 9.68
N PHE A 75 8.82 -3.99 8.36
CA PHE A 75 8.26 -2.93 7.52
C PHE A 75 6.78 -3.14 7.26
N TYR A 76 6.30 -4.39 7.22
CA TYR A 76 4.86 -4.65 7.14
C TYR A 76 4.10 -4.08 8.33
N ALA A 77 4.70 -4.13 9.53
CA ALA A 77 4.13 -3.52 10.73
C ALA A 77 3.97 -2.00 10.60
N LEU A 78 4.87 -1.32 9.86
CA LEU A 78 4.77 0.12 9.59
C LEU A 78 3.56 0.48 8.70
N PHE A 79 2.95 -0.49 8.01
CA PHE A 79 1.70 -0.30 7.24
C PHE A 79 0.48 -0.83 7.99
N GLY A 80 0.63 -1.21 9.28
CA GLY A 80 -0.41 -1.87 10.06
C GLY A 80 -0.64 -3.34 9.67
N LEU A 81 0.29 -3.97 8.98
CA LEU A 81 0.16 -5.36 8.50
C LEU A 81 0.79 -6.36 9.49
N SER A 82 0.66 -6.09 10.79
CA SER A 82 1.38 -6.81 11.85
C SER A 82 0.97 -8.29 12.03
N LYS A 83 -0.26 -8.66 11.64
CA LYS A 83 -0.85 -9.99 11.86
C LYS A 83 -0.88 -10.91 10.64
N VAL A 84 -0.16 -10.56 9.58
CA VAL A 84 -0.42 -11.11 8.24
C VAL A 84 0.88 -11.45 7.55
N LYS A 85 0.94 -12.68 7.01
CA LYS A 85 2.15 -13.27 6.43
C LYS A 85 2.65 -12.54 5.17
N SER A 86 1.76 -11.81 4.48
CA SER A 86 2.11 -11.06 3.27
C SER A 86 1.04 -10.01 2.93
N ALA A 87 1.48 -8.78 2.61
CA ALA A 87 0.62 -7.69 2.15
C ALA A 87 -0.19 -8.08 0.89
N SER A 88 0.46 -8.76 -0.07
CA SER A 88 -0.17 -9.17 -1.33
C SER A 88 -1.34 -10.13 -1.11
N VAL A 89 -1.20 -11.07 -0.17
CA VAL A 89 -2.25 -12.05 0.15
C VAL A 89 -3.53 -11.36 0.64
N ILE A 90 -3.40 -10.28 1.41
CA ILE A 90 -4.55 -9.49 1.90
C ILE A 90 -5.19 -8.73 0.74
N ALA A 91 -4.38 -8.02 -0.04
CA ALA A 91 -4.85 -7.19 -1.15
C ALA A 91 -5.68 -8.00 -2.17
N PHE A 92 -5.27 -9.24 -2.47
CA PHE A 92 -5.97 -10.09 -3.45
C PHE A 92 -7.14 -10.91 -2.85
N ARG A 93 -7.07 -11.36 -1.60
CA ARG A 93 -8.13 -12.21 -1.03
C ARG A 93 -9.43 -11.47 -0.74
N THR A 94 -9.38 -10.19 -0.40
CA THR A 94 -10.59 -9.40 -0.16
C THR A 94 -11.46 -9.23 -1.42
N GLY A 95 -10.83 -9.19 -2.60
CA GLY A 95 -11.56 -9.15 -3.88
C GLY A 95 -12.37 -10.42 -4.15
N ILE A 96 -11.80 -11.58 -3.83
CA ILE A 96 -12.46 -12.89 -3.99
C ILE A 96 -13.66 -13.03 -3.04
N ILE A 97 -13.53 -12.54 -1.80
CA ILE A 97 -14.60 -12.59 -0.78
C ILE A 97 -15.81 -11.73 -1.19
N ARG A 98 -15.58 -10.52 -1.74
CA ARG A 98 -16.68 -9.67 -2.25
C ARG A 98 -17.44 -10.31 -3.41
N GLN A 99 -16.75 -11.00 -4.32
CA GLN A 99 -17.41 -11.72 -5.42
C GLN A 99 -18.25 -12.91 -4.93
N GLN A 100 -17.77 -13.65 -3.91
CA GLN A 100 -18.55 -14.75 -3.33
C GLN A 100 -19.80 -14.27 -2.58
N GLN A 101 -19.74 -13.13 -1.89
CA GLN A 101 -20.94 -12.57 -1.22
C GLN A 101 -22.02 -12.10 -2.21
N GLN A 102 -21.64 -11.56 -3.38
CA GLN A 102 -22.62 -11.22 -4.42
C GLN A 102 -23.27 -12.45 -5.06
N GLN A 103 -22.54 -13.57 -5.22
CA GLN A 103 -23.12 -14.81 -5.73
C GLN A 103 -24.00 -15.53 -4.70
N GLN A 104 -23.66 -15.52 -3.41
CA GLN A 104 -24.51 -16.12 -2.36
C GLN A 104 -25.86 -15.41 -2.17
N HIS A 105 -25.92 -14.09 -2.37
CA HIS A 105 -27.20 -13.39 -2.32
C HIS A 105 -28.16 -13.80 -3.45
N HIS A 106 -27.64 -14.28 -4.59
CA HIS A 106 -28.48 -14.78 -5.68
C HIS A 106 -28.87 -16.26 -5.49
N SER A 107 -28.03 -17.10 -4.88
CA SER A 107 -28.36 -18.52 -4.68
C SER A 107 -29.30 -18.78 -3.49
N ASN A 108 -29.33 -17.90 -2.49
CA ASN A 108 -30.16 -18.10 -1.30
C ASN A 108 -31.65 -17.80 -1.49
N GLN A 109 -32.07 -17.27 -2.65
CA GLN A 109 -33.49 -17.09 -2.97
C GLN A 109 -34.16 -18.33 -3.61
N LEU A 110 -33.40 -19.38 -3.95
CA LEU A 110 -33.93 -20.53 -4.71
C LEU A 110 -33.87 -21.90 -4.01
N LEU A 111 -33.38 -21.99 -2.78
CA LEU A 111 -33.29 -23.27 -2.06
C LEU A 111 -34.02 -23.20 -0.72
N SER A 112 -35.34 -23.36 -0.80
CA SER A 112 -36.15 -23.77 0.35
C SER A 112 -35.90 -25.24 0.65
N SER A 113 -35.57 -25.50 1.92
CA SER A 113 -35.96 -26.68 2.68
C SER A 113 -35.57 -28.06 2.12
N SER A 114 -34.64 -28.69 2.85
CA SER A 114 -34.25 -30.11 2.82
C SER A 114 -32.98 -30.38 2.03
N ASP A 115 -31.86 -30.47 2.77
CA ASP A 115 -30.80 -31.48 2.60
C ASP A 115 -29.57 -31.04 3.41
N LYS A 116 -29.69 -31.14 4.73
CA LYS A 116 -28.55 -31.04 5.65
C LYS A 116 -27.98 -32.44 5.90
N GLN A 117 -27.29 -33.04 4.93
CA GLN A 117 -26.41 -34.20 5.21
C GLN A 117 -25.54 -34.57 4.00
N GLN A 118 -24.49 -33.78 3.71
CA GLN A 118 -23.22 -34.23 3.12
C GLN A 118 -22.38 -33.01 2.73
N ASN A 119 -21.66 -32.42 3.69
CA ASN A 119 -20.44 -31.67 3.39
C ASN A 119 -19.64 -31.41 4.67
N GLN A 120 -19.19 -32.50 5.30
CA GLN A 120 -18.36 -32.46 6.51
C GLN A 120 -16.88 -32.75 6.18
N MET A 121 -16.38 -32.27 5.04
CA MET A 121 -14.95 -32.34 4.70
C MET A 121 -14.36 -31.03 4.14
N SER A 122 -15.02 -29.89 4.37
CA SER A 122 -14.48 -28.58 3.93
C SER A 122 -14.54 -27.48 4.99
N LEU A 123 -14.93 -27.79 6.23
CA LEU A 123 -15.14 -26.78 7.28
C LEU A 123 -13.91 -26.42 8.13
N GLU A 124 -12.79 -27.15 8.05
CA GLU A 124 -11.61 -26.80 8.85
C GLU A 124 -10.75 -25.70 8.23
N ARG A 125 -10.83 -25.48 6.92
CA ARG A 125 -10.13 -24.36 6.26
C ARG A 125 -10.89 -23.02 6.42
N SER A 126 -12.05 -23.04 7.07
CA SER A 126 -12.90 -21.87 7.35
C SER A 126 -12.78 -21.34 8.79
N MET A 127 -12.15 -22.06 9.71
CA MET A 127 -12.07 -21.63 11.12
C MET A 127 -11.07 -20.49 11.39
N THR A 128 -10.22 -20.13 10.42
CA THR A 128 -9.42 -18.88 10.49
C THR A 128 -10.07 -17.70 9.75
N ILE A 129 -11.19 -17.92 9.05
CA ILE A 129 -11.77 -16.95 8.11
C ILE A 129 -12.86 -16.09 8.78
N SER A 130 -13.55 -16.60 9.81
CA SER A 130 -14.58 -15.85 10.54
C SER A 130 -14.03 -14.72 11.40
N ASN A 131 -12.77 -14.79 11.85
CA ASN A 131 -12.15 -13.71 12.63
C ASN A 131 -11.56 -12.58 11.79
N ALA A 132 -11.54 -12.70 10.45
CA ALA A 132 -11.04 -11.63 9.58
C ALA A 132 -12.11 -10.57 9.25
N TYR A 133 -13.39 -10.91 9.43
CA TYR A 133 -14.52 -10.00 9.25
C TYR A 133 -15.34 -9.94 10.54
N SER A 134 -14.68 -9.44 11.60
CA SER A 134 -15.41 -8.89 12.73
C SER A 134 -15.50 -7.37 12.51
N PRO A 135 -16.69 -6.74 12.57
CA PRO A 135 -16.87 -5.30 12.36
C PRO A 135 -16.14 -4.45 13.41
N THR A 136 -15.52 -5.08 14.40
CA THR A 136 -14.64 -4.48 15.41
C THR A 136 -13.21 -4.21 14.91
N ILE A 137 -12.77 -4.80 13.79
CA ILE A 137 -11.41 -4.59 13.24
C ILE A 137 -11.30 -3.28 12.44
N GLU A 138 -12.41 -2.76 11.91
CA GLU A 138 -12.42 -1.47 11.19
C GLU A 138 -12.10 -0.28 12.11
N GLN A 139 -12.26 -0.42 13.43
CA GLN A 139 -12.11 0.70 14.36
C GLN A 139 -10.70 0.94 14.89
N GLN A 140 -9.73 0.03 14.75
CA GLN A 140 -8.52 0.17 15.58
C GLN A 140 -7.23 -0.42 15.03
N GLU A 141 -6.84 -0.01 13.83
CA GLU A 141 -5.41 0.04 13.48
C GLU A 141 -5.10 1.42 12.88
N ARG A 142 -5.38 2.47 13.65
CA ARG A 142 -4.71 3.75 13.41
C ARG A 142 -3.21 3.47 13.49
N MET A 143 -2.48 3.67 12.40
CA MET A 143 -1.03 3.61 12.47
C MET A 143 -0.52 4.68 13.41
N SER A 144 0.60 4.38 14.08
CA SER A 144 1.30 5.39 14.85
C SER A 144 1.84 6.45 13.89
N LEU A 145 1.82 7.71 14.33
CA LEU A 145 2.50 8.79 13.60
C LEU A 145 3.98 8.49 13.39
N ILE A 146 4.58 7.71 14.30
CA ILE A 146 5.95 7.21 14.22
C ILE A 146 6.17 6.36 12.96
N SER A 147 5.20 5.52 12.58
CA SER A 147 5.32 4.72 11.35
C SER A 147 5.28 5.59 10.09
N LEU A 148 4.42 6.62 10.09
CA LEU A 148 4.36 7.58 8.99
C LEU A 148 5.66 8.37 8.87
N GLU A 149 6.20 8.85 10.00
CA GLU A 149 7.49 9.53 10.10
C GLU A 149 8.61 8.66 9.54
N THR A 150 8.74 7.43 10.04
CA THR A 150 9.76 6.46 9.58
C THR A 150 9.69 6.23 8.07
N ILE A 151 8.48 6.04 7.53
CA ILE A 151 8.30 5.83 6.09
C ILE A 151 8.67 7.10 5.32
N THR A 152 8.26 8.27 5.79
CA THR A 152 8.55 9.55 5.13
C THR A 152 10.05 9.84 5.12
N ASP A 153 10.75 9.60 6.23
CA ASP A 153 12.21 9.75 6.33
C ASP A 153 12.93 8.81 5.36
N THR A 154 12.48 7.55 5.29
CA THR A 154 13.07 6.58 4.36
C THR A 154 12.84 6.99 2.90
N LEU A 155 11.65 7.50 2.56
CA LEU A 155 11.35 8.01 1.21
C LEU A 155 12.18 9.27 0.89
N LEU A 156 12.44 10.11 1.89
CA LEU A 156 13.30 11.28 1.72
C LEU A 156 14.75 10.87 1.42
N GLU A 157 15.32 9.96 2.20
CA GLU A 157 16.68 9.43 1.98
C GLU A 157 16.83 8.83 0.58
N LEU A 158 15.83 8.07 0.13
CA LEU A 158 15.78 7.49 -1.21
C LEU A 158 15.75 8.55 -2.31
N MET A 159 14.91 9.57 -2.15
CA MET A 159 14.79 10.66 -3.11
C MET A 159 16.11 11.43 -3.22
N GLU A 160 16.72 11.78 -2.08
CA GLU A 160 17.99 12.50 -2.02
C GLU A 160 19.11 11.68 -2.65
N ALA A 161 19.19 10.38 -2.37
CA ALA A 161 20.16 9.48 -2.99
C ALA A 161 20.01 9.47 -4.53
N CYS A 162 18.79 9.33 -5.05
CA CYS A 162 18.54 9.37 -6.49
C CYS A 162 18.84 10.74 -7.11
N MET A 163 18.52 11.84 -6.43
CA MET A 163 18.73 13.20 -6.92
C MET A 163 20.20 13.52 -7.15
N ASN A 164 21.12 12.94 -6.36
CA ASN A 164 22.56 13.16 -6.51
C ASN A 164 23.08 12.76 -7.90
N ASP A 165 22.44 11.80 -8.57
CA ASP A 165 22.84 11.32 -9.90
C ASP A 165 22.10 12.02 -11.05
N ILE A 166 21.13 12.90 -10.75
CA ILE A 166 20.27 13.53 -11.75
C ILE A 166 20.51 15.06 -11.71
N PRO A 167 21.25 15.63 -12.69
CA PRO A 167 21.55 17.06 -12.70
C PRO A 167 20.27 17.89 -12.88
N GLY A 168 20.11 18.94 -12.06
CA GLY A 168 18.94 19.83 -12.10
C GLY A 168 17.64 19.16 -11.64
N CYS A 169 17.73 18.08 -10.87
CA CYS A 169 16.57 17.39 -10.36
C CYS A 169 15.87 18.19 -9.25
N GLU A 170 14.61 18.54 -9.48
CA GLU A 170 13.78 19.32 -8.54
C GLU A 170 12.78 18.44 -7.78
N TRP A 171 13.02 17.12 -7.69
CA TRP A 171 12.05 16.18 -7.12
C TRP A 171 11.64 16.52 -5.69
N LEU A 172 12.61 16.84 -4.83
CA LEU A 172 12.34 17.22 -3.45
C LEU A 172 11.51 18.51 -3.37
N ALA A 173 11.86 19.52 -4.15
CA ALA A 173 11.11 20.78 -4.20
C ALA A 173 9.67 20.56 -4.67
N GLN A 174 9.46 19.71 -5.69
CA GLN A 174 8.14 19.35 -6.17
C GLN A 174 7.33 18.61 -5.09
N TRP A 175 7.92 17.66 -4.39
CA TRP A 175 7.24 16.93 -3.33
C TRP A 175 6.85 17.83 -2.15
N GLN A 176 7.75 18.73 -1.74
CA GLN A 176 7.49 19.73 -0.72
C GLN A 176 6.36 20.69 -1.13
N GLU A 177 6.33 21.15 -2.38
CA GLU A 177 5.26 22.00 -2.87
C GLU A 177 3.92 21.26 -2.92
N LEU A 178 3.89 19.98 -3.29
CA LEU A 178 2.68 19.15 -3.20
C LEU A 178 2.18 19.04 -1.76
N ALA A 179 3.08 18.76 -0.81
CA ALA A 179 2.73 18.69 0.62
C ALA A 179 2.21 20.02 1.17
N LYS A 180 2.89 21.13 0.85
CA LYS A 180 2.47 22.48 1.22
C LYS A 180 1.10 22.81 0.64
N ARG A 181 0.88 22.56 -0.66
CA ARG A 181 -0.42 22.80 -1.30
C ARG A 181 -1.51 21.96 -0.66
N PHE A 182 -1.25 20.69 -0.38
CA PHE A 182 -2.22 19.84 0.31
C PHE A 182 -2.57 20.36 1.72
N ALA A 183 -1.58 20.85 2.48
CA ALA A 183 -1.78 21.33 3.85
C ALA A 183 -2.49 22.68 3.93
N PHE A 184 -2.20 23.60 2.99
CA PHE A 184 -2.64 25.00 3.08
C PHE A 184 -3.66 25.41 2.03
N GLN A 185 -3.90 24.63 0.98
CA GLN A 185 -5.02 24.90 0.08
C GLN A 185 -6.34 24.55 0.75
N PHE A 186 -7.30 25.46 0.63
CA PHE A 186 -8.66 25.23 1.11
C PHE A 186 -9.21 23.95 0.50
N ASN A 187 -9.56 23.00 1.36
CA ASN A 187 -10.13 21.73 0.95
C ASN A 187 -11.51 21.56 1.62
N PRO A 188 -12.59 21.91 0.91
CA PRO A 188 -13.95 21.87 1.47
C PRO A 188 -14.34 20.48 1.98
N ALA A 189 -13.76 19.40 1.43
CA ALA A 189 -14.03 18.03 1.85
C ALA A 189 -13.29 17.64 3.15
N LEU A 190 -12.13 18.25 3.44
CA LEU A 190 -11.37 18.02 4.67
C LEU A 190 -11.67 19.04 5.78
N GLN A 191 -12.27 20.18 5.44
CA GLN A 191 -12.56 21.27 6.38
C GLN A 191 -14.07 21.50 6.65
N PRO A 192 -14.93 20.51 6.98
CA PRO A 192 -16.33 20.80 7.34
C PRO A 192 -16.55 21.55 8.66
N ARG A 193 -15.51 21.87 9.45
CA ARG A 193 -15.65 22.38 10.84
C ARG A 193 -14.62 23.44 11.25
N ALA A 194 -14.28 24.34 10.33
CA ALA A 194 -13.54 25.57 10.64
C ALA A 194 -14.46 26.80 10.60
N MET A 195 -15.65 26.69 11.18
CA MET A 195 -16.50 27.82 11.59
C MET A 195 -17.26 27.42 12.86
#